data_AF-A0A482RCI4-F1
#
_entry.id   AF-A0A482RCI4-F1
#
_cell.length_a   1.000
_cell.length_b   1.000
_cell.length_c   1.000
_cell.angle_alpha   90.00
_cell.angle_beta   90.00
_cell.angle_gamma   90.00
#
_symmetry.space_group_name_H-M   'P 1'
#
loop_
_entity.id
_entity.type
_entity.pdbx_description
1 polymer ?
#
loop_
_entity_poly.entity_id
_entity_poly.type
_entity_poly.pdbx_seq_one_letter_code
_entity_poly.pdbx_strand_id
1 'polypeptide(L)'
;THGVLAESEPRVLYVPAPAMWLKPVRTTELRSFQHYLCPVYRTTERRGVLSTTGHSTNHVTNVRMPSDKPAEHWVLRGVALVLSLDD
;
A
#
# COMPACT_ATOMS: atom_id res chain seq x y z
N THR A 1 -17.78 0.76 -11.50
CA THR A 1 -17.11 0.65 -10.18
C THR A 1 -16.14 1.80 -10.06
N HIS A 2 -16.21 2.59 -8.99
CA HIS A 2 -15.25 3.67 -8.76
C HIS A 2 -13.86 3.04 -8.57
N GLY A 3 -12.85 3.47 -9.32
CA GLY A 3 -11.47 2.95 -9.25
C GLY A 3 -10.74 3.40 -7.98
N VAL A 4 -11.30 3.06 -6.81
CA VAL A 4 -10.84 3.44 -5.47
C VAL A 4 -10.80 2.21 -4.56
N LEU A 5 -10.13 2.33 -3.41
CA LEU A 5 -10.13 1.30 -2.37
C LEU A 5 -11.56 0.98 -1.90
N ALA A 6 -11.81 -0.30 -1.67
CA ALA A 6 -13.07 -0.83 -1.17
C ALA A 6 -12.80 -1.81 -0.02
N GLU A 7 -13.85 -2.08 0.76
CA GLU A 7 -13.79 -3.11 1.80
C GLU A 7 -13.56 -4.50 1.21
N SER A 8 -12.85 -5.35 1.96
CA SER A 8 -12.68 -6.74 1.55
C SER A 8 -13.98 -7.52 1.74
N GLU A 9 -14.20 -8.50 0.86
CA GLU A 9 -15.26 -9.47 1.02
C GLU A 9 -15.03 -10.34 2.27
N PRO A 10 -16.09 -10.80 2.95
CA PRO A 10 -15.95 -11.66 4.12
C PRO A 10 -15.08 -12.89 3.81
N ARG A 11 -14.07 -13.12 4.65
CA ARG A 11 -13.12 -14.24 4.55
C ARG A 11 -12.17 -14.20 3.34
N VAL A 12 -12.12 -13.08 2.60
CA VAL A 12 -11.10 -12.85 1.57
C VAL A 12 -9.94 -12.08 2.20
N LEU A 13 -8.81 -12.77 2.38
CA LEU A 13 -7.61 -12.19 3.03
C LEU A 13 -6.78 -11.34 2.08
N TYR A 14 -6.70 -11.75 0.81
CA TYR A 14 -5.87 -11.10 -0.19
C TYR A 14 -6.62 -10.97 -1.50
N VAL A 15 -6.39 -9.86 -2.19
CA VAL A 15 -6.88 -9.62 -3.54
C VAL A 15 -5.71 -9.16 -4.40
N PRO A 16 -5.62 -9.59 -5.68
CA PRO A 16 -4.59 -9.09 -6.58
C PRO A 16 -4.69 -7.57 -6.72
N ALA A 17 -3.56 -6.88 -6.51
CA ALA A 17 -3.48 -5.46 -6.81
C ALA A 17 -3.57 -5.23 -8.34
N PRO A 18 -4.09 -4.07 -8.79
CA PRO A 18 -4.04 -3.72 -10.19
C PRO A 18 -2.58 -3.63 -10.67
N ALA A 19 -2.34 -3.87 -11.96
CA ALA A 19 -1.03 -3.62 -12.56
C ALA A 19 -0.67 -2.14 -12.41
N MET A 20 0.48 -1.86 -11.79
CA MET A 20 0.94 -0.50 -11.53
C MET A 20 2.21 -0.19 -12.33
N TRP A 21 2.25 1.01 -12.92
CA TRP A 21 3.46 1.52 -13.57
C TRP A 21 4.15 2.54 -12.69
N LEU A 22 5.36 2.21 -12.23
CA LEU A 22 6.23 3.15 -11.52
C LEU A 22 6.96 4.03 -12.53
N LYS A 23 6.43 5.23 -12.75
CA LYS A 23 7.03 6.24 -13.61
C LYS A 23 7.75 7.29 -12.76
N PRO A 24 9.09 7.46 -12.90
CA PRO A 24 9.80 8.56 -12.27
C PRO A 24 9.28 9.91 -12.79
N VAL A 25 8.95 10.81 -11.87
CA VAL A 25 8.50 12.18 -12.15
C VAL A 25 9.08 13.11 -11.10
N ARG A 26 9.13 14.41 -11.38
CA ARG A 26 9.54 15.40 -10.38
C ARG A 26 8.45 15.51 -9.31
N THR A 27 8.83 15.75 -8.05
CA THR A 27 7.87 15.90 -6.95
C THR A 27 6.83 16.99 -7.23
N THR A 28 7.22 18.07 -7.91
CA THR A 28 6.35 19.18 -8.32
C THR A 28 5.30 18.78 -9.37
N GLU A 29 5.51 17.68 -10.08
CA GLU A 29 4.60 17.16 -11.12
C GLU A 29 3.64 16.09 -10.54
N LEU A 30 3.77 15.74 -9.26
CA LEU A 30 2.89 14.78 -8.61
C LEU A 30 1.48 15.37 -8.51
N ARG A 31 0.53 14.78 -9.23
CA ARG A 31 -0.89 15.12 -9.10
C ARG A 31 -1.36 14.96 -7.65
N SER A 32 -2.06 15.96 -7.13
CA SER A 32 -2.81 15.84 -5.88
C SER A 32 -4.20 15.26 -6.16
N PHE A 33 -4.65 14.36 -5.29
CA PHE A 33 -5.97 13.73 -5.32
C PHE A 33 -6.25 13.12 -3.94
N GLN A 34 -7.50 12.76 -3.64
CA GLN A 34 -7.81 12.06 -2.39
C GLN A 34 -7.26 10.63 -2.46
N HIS A 35 -6.37 10.28 -1.54
CA HIS A 35 -5.70 8.99 -1.53
C HIS A 35 -5.34 8.55 -0.12
N TYR A 36 -5.18 7.24 0.01
CA TYR A 36 -4.49 6.62 1.14
C TYR A 36 -3.03 6.34 0.74
N LEU A 37 -2.08 6.73 1.59
CA LEU A 37 -0.69 6.34 1.47
C LEU A 37 -0.56 4.88 1.95
N CYS A 38 -0.80 3.95 1.04
CA CYS A 38 -0.79 2.53 1.33
C CYS A 38 0.65 2.02 1.42
N PRO A 39 1.07 1.44 2.55
CA PRO A 39 2.41 0.90 2.70
C PRO A 39 2.56 -0.43 1.93
N VAL A 40 3.71 -0.56 1.26
CA VAL A 40 4.12 -1.78 0.54
C VAL A 40 5.14 -2.53 1.38
N TYR A 41 4.85 -3.79 1.66
CA TYR A 41 5.74 -4.70 2.38
C TYR A 41 6.21 -5.84 1.47
N ARG A 42 7.35 -6.45 1.83
CA ARG A 42 7.86 -7.63 1.14
C ARG A 42 7.02 -8.86 1.43
N THR A 43 6.68 -9.11 2.70
CA THR A 43 5.95 -10.29 3.19
C THR A 43 4.71 -9.91 4.00
N THR A 44 3.82 -10.88 4.26
CA THR A 44 2.54 -10.62 4.94
C THR A 44 2.67 -10.45 6.45
N GLU A 45 3.75 -10.96 7.07
CA GLU A 45 4.05 -10.76 8.48
C GLU A 45 4.24 -9.27 8.82
N ARG A 46 4.67 -8.45 7.85
CA ARG A 46 4.94 -7.00 7.99
C ARG A 46 5.90 -6.65 9.14
N ARG A 47 6.63 -7.65 9.61
CA ARG A 47 7.71 -7.55 10.59
C ARG A 47 9.02 -7.37 9.85
N GLY A 48 9.80 -6.37 10.24
CA GLY A 48 11.12 -6.12 9.71
C GLY A 48 12.01 -5.50 10.77
N VAL A 49 13.32 -5.56 10.54
CA VAL A 49 14.33 -4.87 11.35
C VAL A 49 14.87 -3.72 10.51
N LEU A 50 15.33 -2.66 11.15
CA LEU A 50 16.11 -1.63 10.45
C LEU A 50 17.49 -2.21 10.11
N SER A 51 17.91 -2.05 8.86
CA SER A 51 19.29 -2.35 8.46
C SER A 51 20.25 -1.38 9.14
N THR A 52 21.55 -1.68 9.09
CA THR A 52 22.60 -0.75 9.51
C THR A 52 22.59 0.56 8.70
N THR A 53 21.96 0.57 7.52
CA THR A 53 21.74 1.75 6.68
C THR A 53 20.40 2.45 6.95
N GLY A 54 19.62 2.03 7.96
CA GLY A 54 18.35 2.65 8.35
C GLY A 54 17.15 2.28 7.48
N HIS A 55 17.31 1.39 6.50
CA HIS A 55 16.20 0.90 5.68
C HIS A 55 15.54 -0.32 6.33
N SER A 56 14.21 -0.39 6.29
CA SER A 56 13.51 -1.57 6.76
C SER A 56 13.82 -2.78 5.86
N THR A 57 14.02 -3.94 6.46
CA THR A 57 14.12 -5.19 5.70
C THR A 57 12.80 -5.61 5.03
N ASN A 58 11.67 -5.07 5.51
CA ASN A 58 10.34 -5.46 5.04
C ASN A 58 9.52 -4.31 4.43
N HIS A 59 9.59 -3.08 4.96
CA HIS A 59 8.92 -1.94 4.33
C HIS A 59 9.69 -1.47 3.08
N VAL A 60 8.98 -1.41 1.94
CA VAL A 60 9.54 -1.05 0.64
C VAL A 60 9.29 0.42 0.31
N THR A 61 8.04 0.85 0.26
CA THR A 61 7.64 2.22 -0.09
C THR A 61 6.15 2.45 0.22
N ASN A 62 5.65 3.68 0.03
CA ASN A 62 4.22 3.99 0.06
C ASN A 62 3.69 4.26 -1.36
N VAL A 63 2.50 3.73 -1.65
CA VAL A 63 1.77 3.95 -2.90
C VAL A 63 0.51 4.76 -2.63
N ARG A 64 0.26 5.79 -3.45
CA ARG A 64 -0.93 6.64 -3.35
C ARG A 64 -2.13 5.93 -3.98
N MET A 65 -2.87 5.18 -3.16
CA MET A 65 -4.06 4.44 -3.58
C MET A 65 -5.28 5.37 -3.55
N PRO A 66 -6.02 5.54 -4.67
CA PRO A 66 -7.24 6.35 -4.67
C PRO A 66 -8.23 5.89 -3.61
N SER A 67 -8.79 6.83 -2.85
CA SER A 67 -9.69 6.54 -1.73
C SER A 67 -10.76 7.62 -1.62
N ASP A 68 -11.98 7.21 -1.32
CA ASP A 68 -13.11 8.08 -0.94
C ASP A 68 -13.25 8.22 0.59
N LYS A 69 -12.49 7.45 1.38
CA LYS A 69 -12.43 7.52 2.85
C LYS A 69 -11.19 8.30 3.34
N PRO A 70 -11.21 8.84 4.58
CA PRO A 70 -10.02 9.35 5.26
C PRO A 70 -8.97 8.25 5.47
N ALA A 71 -7.69 8.63 5.58
CA ALA A 71 -6.59 7.68 5.78
C ALA A 71 -6.77 6.81 7.05
N GLU A 72 -7.30 7.38 8.13
CA GLU A 72 -7.55 6.70 9.41
C GLU A 72 -8.38 5.43 9.25
N HIS A 73 -9.38 5.47 8.36
CA HIS A 73 -10.25 4.32 8.04
C HIS A 73 -9.42 3.11 7.59
N TRP A 74 -8.46 3.32 6.69
CA TRP A 74 -7.63 2.26 6.14
C TRP A 74 -6.48 1.86 7.05
N VAL A 75 -5.97 2.80 7.85
CA VAL A 75 -4.98 2.52 8.90
C VAL A 75 -5.57 1.57 9.94
N LEU A 76 -6.77 1.84 10.45
CA LEU A 76 -7.45 0.99 11.43
C LEU A 76 -7.78 -0.40 10.89
N ARG A 77 -8.01 -0.52 9.58
CA ARG A 77 -8.24 -1.79 8.88
C ARG A 77 -6.96 -2.54 8.50
N GLY A 78 -5.81 -1.95 8.75
CA GLY A 78 -4.52 -2.56 8.44
C GLY A 78 -4.31 -2.79 6.94
N VAL A 79 -4.84 -1.94 6.06
CA VAL A 79 -4.67 -2.12 4.60
C VAL A 79 -3.18 -2.07 4.21
N ALA A 80 -2.78 -2.94 3.28
CA ALA A 80 -1.41 -3.11 2.82
C ALA A 80 -1.36 -3.48 1.34
N LEU A 81 -0.23 -3.19 0.72
CA LEU A 81 0.26 -3.99 -0.40
C LEU A 81 1.37 -4.92 0.09
N VAL A 82 1.39 -6.13 -0.45
CA VAL A 82 2.43 -7.13 -0.18
C VAL A 82 2.97 -7.64 -1.51
N LEU A 83 4.29 -7.82 -1.60
CA LEU A 83 4.95 -8.31 -2.82
C LEU A 83 4.93 -9.84 -2.92
N SER A 84 4.93 -10.52 -1.77
CA SER A 84 4.81 -11.97 -1.65
C SER A 84 3.77 -12.32 -0.61
N LEU A 85 2.96 -13.33 -0.92
CA LEU A 85 2.19 -14.05 0.10
C LEU A 85 3.12 -15.06 0.78
N ASP A 86 2.89 -15.32 2.06
CA ASP A 86 3.54 -16.43 2.77
C ASP A 86 2.71 -17.69 2.49
N ASP A 87 3.36 -18.85 2.29
CA ASP A 87 2.69 -20.14 1.98
C ASP A 87 1.90 -20.70 3.18
#